data_AF-A0A0G4PUP4-F1
#
_entry.id   AF-A0A0G4PUP4-F1
#
_cell.length_a   1.000
_cell.length_b   1.000
_cell.length_c   1.000
_cell.angle_alpha   90.00
_cell.angle_beta   90.00
_cell.angle_gamma   90.00
#
_symmetry.space_group_name_H-M   'P 1'
#
loop_
_entity.id
_entity.type
_entity.pdbx_description
1 polymer ?
#
loop_
_entity_poly.entity_id
_entity_poly.type
_entity_poly.pdbx_seq_one_letter_code
_entity_poly.pdbx_strand_id
1 'polypeptide(L)'
;MDDKGDYILVDKDFNVTGLIDWIFARAVLIYEAFGPLLLTAEMNDIYEGKPGRSRGDTILAEAIQTKNKDLVRFFSGPDLVRRFSFSLGMGMDMSWDKAVALFRGIISIAERSSLKFD
;
A
#
# COMPACT_ATOMS: atom_id res chain seq x y z
N MET A 1 19.63 7.33 1.66
CA MET A 1 19.27 7.39 3.09
C MET A 1 18.54 6.10 3.38
N ASP A 2 18.88 5.42 4.47
CA ASP A 2 18.00 4.39 5.01
C ASP A 2 16.77 5.14 5.55
N ASP A 3 15.61 4.90 4.96
CA ASP A 3 14.37 5.67 5.10
C ASP A 3 13.30 4.89 5.87
N LYS A 4 13.71 3.79 6.50
CA LYS A 4 12.82 2.92 7.22
C LYS A 4 12.60 3.56 8.58
N GLY A 5 11.49 4.27 8.71
CA GLY A 5 10.95 4.71 10.01
C GLY A 5 10.50 3.52 10.87
N ASP A 6 11.38 2.56 11.12
CA ASP A 6 11.14 1.30 11.83
C ASP A 6 11.87 1.22 13.17
N TYR A 7 12.63 2.25 13.55
CA TYR A 7 13.36 2.31 14.80
C TYR A 7 12.46 2.67 15.99
N ILE A 8 11.87 1.65 16.60
CA ILE A 8 11.19 1.73 17.90
C ILE A 8 12.23 1.50 19.00
N LEU A 9 12.43 2.49 19.89
CA LEU A 9 13.28 2.34 21.07
C LEU A 9 12.47 1.67 22.19
N VAL A 10 13.04 0.61 22.77
CA VAL A 10 12.43 -0.09 23.91
C VAL A 10 13.37 -0.09 25.12
N ASP A 11 12.80 -0.08 26.32
CA ASP A 11 13.58 -0.33 27.54
C ASP A 11 13.85 -1.84 27.74
N LYS A 12 14.51 -2.17 28.85
CA LYS A 12 14.83 -3.55 29.24
C LYS A 12 13.61 -4.45 29.47
N ASP A 13 12.43 -3.86 29.66
CA ASP A 13 11.16 -4.52 29.93
C ASP A 13 10.25 -4.52 28.67
N PHE A 14 10.80 -4.15 27.51
CA PHE A 14 10.11 -4.03 26.21
C PHE A 14 9.04 -2.93 26.12
N ASN A 15 9.05 -1.94 27.03
CA ASN A 15 8.18 -0.78 26.88
C ASN A 15 8.72 0.14 25.78
N VAL A 16 7.85 0.64 24.91
CA VAL A 16 8.21 1.65 23.92
C VAL A 16 8.55 2.96 24.63
N THR A 17 9.79 3.42 24.49
CA THR A 17 10.31 4.65 25.12
C THR A 17 10.60 5.77 24.13
N GLY A 18 10.64 5.47 22.83
CA GLY A 18 10.83 6.46 21.78
C GLY A 18 10.58 5.91 20.39
N LEU A 19 10.31 6.82 19.45
CA LEU A 19 10.25 6.54 18.01
C LEU A 19 11.32 7.41 17.33
N ILE A 20 12.18 6.79 16.54
CA ILE A 20 13.29 7.45 15.82
C ILE A 20 13.04 7.32 14.31
N ASP A 21 13.65 8.20 13.53
CA ASP A 21 13.62 8.16 12.05
C ASP A 21 12.23 8.40 11.43
N TRP A 22 11.43 9.23 12.09
CA TRP A 22 10.05 9.58 11.68
C TRP A 22 9.98 10.76 10.70
N ILE A 23 11.11 11.15 10.10
CA ILE A 23 11.22 12.37 9.28
C ILE A 23 10.35 12.36 8.01
N PHE A 24 9.96 11.16 7.54
CA PHE A 24 9.08 10.98 6.39
C PHE A 24 7.61 10.72 6.76
N ALA A 25 7.27 10.79 8.04
CA ALA A 25 5.89 10.62 8.42
C ALA A 25 5.04 11.80 7.98
N ARG A 26 3.81 11.47 7.60
CA ARG A 26 2.86 12.42 7.05
C ARG A 26 1.46 12.07 7.49
N ALA A 27 0.61 13.07 7.55
CA ALA A 27 -0.82 12.86 7.65
C ALA A 27 -1.32 12.30 6.31
N VAL A 28 -2.03 11.18 6.37
CA VAL A 28 -2.59 10.51 5.21
C VAL A 28 -4.07 10.23 5.43
N LEU A 29 -4.80 9.97 4.36
CA LEU A 29 -6.19 9.53 4.48
C LEU A 29 -6.24 8.16 5.17
N ILE A 30 -7.34 7.89 5.89
CA ILE A 30 -7.52 6.65 6.65
C ILE A 30 -7.38 5.38 5.78
N TYR A 31 -7.74 5.47 4.50
CA TYR A 31 -7.60 4.38 3.52
C TYR A 31 -6.17 4.16 3.03
N GLU A 32 -5.30 5.15 3.16
CA GLU A 32 -3.87 4.99 2.88
C GLU A 32 -3.16 4.39 4.11
N ALA A 33 -3.54 4.81 5.33
CA ALA A 33 -2.98 4.28 6.57
C ALA A 33 -3.44 2.85 6.90
N PHE A 34 -4.71 2.53 6.67
CA PHE A 34 -5.34 1.27 7.09
C PHE A 34 -5.98 0.49 5.93
N GLY A 35 -5.62 0.83 4.69
CA GLY A 35 -6.06 0.07 3.51
C GLY A 35 -5.18 -1.14 3.21
N PRO A 36 -5.41 -1.81 2.05
CA PRO A 36 -4.48 -2.80 1.52
C PRO A 36 -3.04 -2.25 1.47
N LEU A 37 -2.10 -3.00 2.03
CA LEU A 37 -0.70 -2.58 2.14
C LEU A 37 0.09 -3.02 0.90
N LEU A 38 1.26 -2.39 0.69
CA LEU A 38 2.19 -2.86 -0.35
C LEU A 38 2.79 -4.23 0.02
N LEU A 39 2.99 -4.50 1.32
CA LEU A 39 3.48 -5.78 1.83
C LEU A 39 2.61 -6.96 1.39
N THR A 40 1.30 -6.75 1.27
CA THR A 40 0.35 -7.78 0.87
C THR A 40 0.07 -7.76 -0.63
N ALA A 41 0.72 -6.93 -1.44
CA ALA A 41 0.45 -6.80 -2.87
C ALA A 41 0.90 -7.99 -3.72
N GLU A 42 0.08 -8.39 -4.69
CA GLU A 42 0.56 -9.14 -5.86
C GLU A 42 1.10 -8.14 -6.87
N MET A 43 2.43 -8.02 -6.96
CA MET A 43 3.07 -6.99 -7.79
C MET A 43 2.75 -7.15 -9.28
N ASN A 44 2.58 -8.38 -9.77
CA ASN A 44 2.20 -8.64 -11.16
C ASN A 44 0.83 -8.02 -11.48
N ASP A 45 -0.15 -8.18 -10.59
CA ASP A 45 -1.49 -7.59 -10.77
C ASP A 45 -1.47 -6.06 -10.69
N ILE A 46 -0.55 -5.48 -9.91
CA ILE A 46 -0.32 -4.03 -9.90
C ILE A 46 0.20 -3.56 -11.26
N TYR A 47 1.25 -4.18 -11.78
CA TYR A 47 1.89 -3.76 -13.04
C TYR A 47 1.01 -4.03 -14.27
N GLU A 48 0.21 -5.09 -14.26
CA GLU A 48 -0.71 -5.43 -15.36
C GLU A 48 -2.06 -4.70 -15.25
N GLY A 49 -2.26 -3.87 -14.23
CA GLY A 49 -3.51 -3.13 -14.04
C GLY A 49 -4.72 -4.04 -13.72
N LYS A 50 -4.48 -5.26 -13.22
CA LYS A 50 -5.54 -6.20 -12.81
C LYS A 50 -6.08 -5.77 -11.44
N PRO A 51 -7.32 -5.28 -11.33
CA PRO A 51 -7.86 -4.83 -10.05
C PRO A 51 -8.20 -6.03 -9.16
N GLY A 52 -8.08 -5.85 -7.84
CA GLY A 52 -8.48 -6.88 -6.89
C GLY A 52 -7.62 -6.92 -5.65
N ARG A 53 -8.12 -7.66 -4.66
CA ARG A 53 -7.40 -7.98 -3.43
C ARG A 53 -6.54 -9.21 -3.65
N SER A 54 -5.33 -9.17 -3.13
CA SER A 54 -4.48 -10.36 -3.07
C SER A 54 -4.99 -11.36 -2.03
N ARG A 55 -4.38 -12.55 -2.04
CA ARG A 55 -4.52 -13.49 -0.93
C ARG A 55 -4.00 -12.89 0.39
N GLY A 56 -2.89 -12.13 0.33
CA GLY A 56 -2.31 -11.45 1.49
C GLY A 56 -3.27 -10.43 2.11
N ASP A 57 -3.97 -9.64 1.29
CA ASP A 57 -4.97 -8.66 1.75
C ASP A 57 -6.13 -9.34 2.49
N THR A 58 -6.44 -10.58 2.10
CA THR A 58 -7.48 -11.39 2.76
C THR A 58 -7.03 -11.89 4.11
N ILE A 59 -5.85 -12.50 4.19
CA ILE A 59 -5.28 -12.98 5.45
C ILE A 59 -5.12 -11.83 6.45
N LEU A 60 -4.63 -10.67 5.98
CA LEU A 60 -4.44 -9.50 6.85
C LEU A 60 -5.78 -8.97 7.38
N ALA A 61 -6.79 -8.83 6.53
CA ALA A 61 -8.11 -8.36 6.95
C ALA A 61 -8.76 -9.29 7.99
N GLU A 62 -8.64 -10.61 7.82
CA GLU A 62 -9.11 -11.61 8.79
C GLU A 62 -8.36 -11.50 10.12
N ALA A 63 -7.03 -11.37 10.09
CA ALA A 63 -6.22 -11.15 11.28
C ALA A 63 -6.65 -9.88 12.04
N ILE A 64 -6.86 -8.77 11.33
CA ILE A 64 -7.34 -7.52 11.92
C ILE A 64 -8.74 -7.67 12.48
N GLN A 65 -9.63 -8.46 11.87
CA GLN A 65 -10.98 -8.68 12.38
C GLN A 65 -11.01 -9.27 13.78
N THR A 66 -10.03 -10.11 14.12
CA THR A 66 -9.88 -10.67 15.47
C THR A 66 -9.35 -9.67 16.50
N LYS A 67 -8.72 -8.57 16.05
CA LYS A 67 -8.07 -7.57 16.90
C LYS A 67 -8.86 -6.28 17.04
N ASN A 68 -9.39 -5.76 15.93
CA ASN A 68 -10.17 -4.53 15.88
C ASN A 68 -11.13 -4.55 14.68
N LYS A 69 -12.42 -4.75 14.96
CA LYS A 69 -13.48 -4.86 13.95
C LYS A 69 -13.72 -3.56 13.17
N ASP A 70 -13.46 -2.41 13.78
CA ASP A 70 -13.72 -1.10 13.16
C ASP A 70 -12.73 -0.80 12.03
N LEU A 71 -11.53 -1.40 12.08
CA LEU A 71 -10.50 -1.22 11.07
C LEU A 71 -10.66 -2.15 9.86
N VAL A 72 -11.35 -3.28 10.01
CA VAL A 72 -11.50 -4.30 8.95
C VAL A 72 -12.05 -3.71 7.66
N ARG A 73 -13.00 -2.78 7.75
CA ARG A 73 -13.61 -2.15 6.58
C ARG A 73 -12.59 -1.41 5.70
N PHE A 74 -11.49 -0.93 6.28
CA PHE A 74 -10.42 -0.25 5.55
C PHE A 74 -9.49 -1.26 4.89
N PHE A 75 -9.03 -2.28 5.63
CA PHE A 75 -8.17 -3.36 5.11
C PHE A 75 -8.87 -4.23 4.05
N SER A 76 -10.20 -4.35 4.14
CA SER A 76 -11.06 -5.00 3.14
C SER A 76 -11.51 -4.07 2.01
N GLY A 77 -11.10 -2.81 2.04
CA GLY A 77 -11.46 -1.81 1.05
C GLY A 77 -10.78 -2.04 -0.32
N PRO A 78 -11.16 -1.25 -1.33
CA PRO A 78 -10.52 -1.28 -2.64
C PRO A 78 -9.03 -0.94 -2.57
N ASP A 79 -8.23 -1.54 -3.43
CA ASP A 79 -6.77 -1.33 -3.47
C ASP A 79 -6.34 -0.09 -4.29
N LEU A 80 -7.32 0.72 -4.75
CA LEU A 80 -7.11 1.91 -5.56
C LEU A 80 -6.18 2.92 -4.89
N VAL A 81 -6.36 3.17 -3.59
CA VAL A 81 -5.54 4.13 -2.84
C VAL A 81 -4.08 3.66 -2.80
N ARG A 82 -3.84 2.38 -2.54
CA ARG A 82 -2.50 1.79 -2.58
C ARG A 82 -1.86 1.95 -3.96
N ARG A 83 -2.58 1.62 -5.04
CA ARG A 83 -2.05 1.74 -6.42
C ARG A 83 -1.67 3.18 -6.75
N PHE A 84 -2.54 4.11 -6.41
CA PHE A 84 -2.30 5.54 -6.59
C PHE A 84 -1.08 6.01 -5.78
N SER A 85 -1.05 5.76 -4.47
CA SER A 85 0.07 6.13 -3.60
C SER A 85 1.39 5.50 -4.02
N PHE A 86 1.39 4.22 -4.43
CA PHE A 86 2.58 3.53 -4.91
C PHE A 86 3.17 4.18 -6.16
N SER A 87 2.31 4.59 -7.11
CA SER A 87 2.76 5.27 -8.34
C SER A 87 3.30 6.67 -8.13
N LEU A 88 2.81 7.39 -7.11
CA LEU A 88 3.25 8.75 -6.80
C LEU A 88 4.48 8.82 -5.91
N GLY A 89 4.62 7.86 -4.99
CA GLY A 89 5.48 8.01 -3.81
C GLY A 89 6.79 7.27 -3.86
N MET A 90 6.93 6.27 -4.73
CA MET A 90 8.17 5.50 -4.81
C MET A 90 8.90 5.92 -6.07
N GLY A 91 9.92 6.77 -5.90
CA GLY A 91 10.98 7.01 -6.89
C GLY A 91 11.75 5.72 -7.15
N MET A 92 11.05 4.72 -7.68
CA MET A 92 11.61 3.44 -8.03
C MET A 92 12.52 3.70 -9.21
N ASP A 93 13.65 3.02 -9.23
CA ASP A 93 14.54 2.88 -10.37
C ASP A 93 13.84 2.06 -11.48
N MET A 94 12.63 2.49 -11.86
CA MET A 94 11.77 1.87 -12.83
C MET A 94 12.13 2.40 -14.20
N SER A 95 12.25 1.50 -15.17
CA SER A 95 12.37 1.93 -16.56
C SER A 95 11.14 2.75 -16.95
N TRP A 96 11.33 3.68 -17.89
CA TRP A 96 10.25 4.51 -18.40
C TRP A 96 9.03 3.68 -18.85
N ASP A 97 9.26 2.54 -19.49
CA ASP A 97 8.19 1.63 -19.92
C ASP A 97 7.35 1.10 -18.75
N LYS A 98 7.99 0.78 -17.61
CA LYS A 98 7.30 0.34 -16.40
C LYS A 98 6.50 1.48 -15.76
N ALA A 99 7.05 2.70 -15.76
CA ALA A 99 6.34 3.88 -15.28
C ALA A 99 5.08 4.16 -16.12
N VAL A 100 5.22 4.10 -17.45
CA VAL A 100 4.11 4.29 -18.39
C VAL A 100 3.05 3.20 -18.25
N ALA A 101 3.46 1.93 -18.14
CA ALA A 101 2.53 0.82 -17.91
C ALA A 101 1.76 0.96 -16.60
N LEU A 102 2.44 1.33 -15.51
CA LEU A 102 1.83 1.57 -14.21
C LEU A 102 0.79 2.71 -14.26
N PHE A 103 1.15 3.86 -14.86
CA PHE A 103 0.23 4.99 -15.01
C PHE A 103 -1.01 4.60 -15.82
N ARG A 104 -0.82 3.88 -16.93
CA ARG A 104 -1.93 3.41 -17.78
C ARG A 104 -2.87 2.47 -17.02
N GLY A 105 -2.32 1.50 -16.30
CA GLY A 105 -3.11 0.56 -15.49
C GLY A 105 -3.93 1.25 -14.39
N ILE A 106 -3.44 2.35 -13.83
CA ILE A 106 -4.19 3.13 -12.82
C ILE A 106 -5.35 3.89 -13.46
N ILE A 107 -5.11 4.58 -14.57
CA ILE A 107 -6.16 5.34 -15.28
C ILE A 107 -7.29 4.41 -15.71
N SER A 108 -6.98 3.22 -16.25
CA SER A 108 -8.02 2.28 -16.68
C SER A 108 -8.91 1.79 -15.54
N ILE A 109 -8.32 1.56 -14.37
CA ILE A 109 -9.09 1.18 -13.17
C ILE A 109 -9.97 2.34 -12.72
N ALA A 110 -9.45 3.57 -12.71
CA ALA A 110 -10.20 4.76 -12.32
C ALA A 110 -11.37 5.04 -13.28
N GLU A 111 -11.16 4.86 -14.58
CA GLU A 111 -12.16 5.07 -15.63
C GLU A 111 -13.13 3.89 -15.80
N ARG A 112 -12.84 2.74 -15.17
CA ARG A 112 -13.55 1.46 -15.40
C ARG A 112 -13.57 1.04 -16.88
N SER A 113 -12.54 1.39 -17.62
CA SER A 113 -12.37 1.07 -19.05
C SER A 113 -11.38 -0.09 -19.20
N SER A 114 -11.61 -0.99 -20.17
CA SER A 114 -10.60 -1.98 -20.56
C SER A 114 -9.60 -1.32 -21.49
N LEU A 115 -8.31 -1.38 -21.15
CA LEU A 115 -7.25 -0.89 -22.01
C LEU A 115 -7.22 -1.72 -23.30
N LYS A 116 -7.48 -1.09 -24.44
CA LYS A 116 -7.05 -1.59 -25.74
C LYS A 116 -5.70 -0.96 -26.03
N PHE A 117 -4.67 -1.79 -26.14
CA PHE A 117 -3.35 -1.36 -26.58
C PHE A 117 -3.20 -1.75 -28.05
N ASP A 118 -2.78 -0.78 -28.86
CA ASP A 118 -2.23 -0.98 -30.20
C ASP A 118 -0.74 -1.36 -30.09
#